data_AF-A0A9D8CFI7-F1
#
_entry.id   AF-A0A9D8CFI7-F1
#
_cell.length_a   1.000
_cell.length_b   1.000
_cell.length_c   1.000
_cell.angle_alpha   90.00
_cell.angle_beta   90.00
_cell.angle_gamma   90.00
#
_symmetry.space_group_name_H-M   'P 1'
#
loop_
_entity.id
_entity.type
_entity.pdbx_description
1 polymer ?
#
loop_
_entity_poly.entity_id
_entity_poly.type
_entity_poly.pdbx_seq_one_letter_code
_entity_poly.pdbx_strand_id
1 'polypeptide(L)'
;MDPGGETVTRLRHDIGEDFASHSAPDHRTVIDHHERLARGEEGPLFTRPKSLGEIVAKNATETVDHDTERSNRQAARYLHDREDLGDHPRFAAEAIKQAGAKGIGEVRDLVAKLFQNNPERGDRYAYDVAKQLDPEQRDAFLGSAEAWDDRPFGVPKDNAPPAKKEETESKEQPPELQAGKGTADPVPLDPAQPADPTPFQAANAEPQADLADSDGGRGDSGQDEDEQNGNGGDDTKETHLASAEGQNKPDSSTNPDSKPAKKPSELANEKDRPNVTGRYKETVGKVEGGSQGYKAINKRGCLGLYQLCKDALEALKLKDENGQLTQKARDLGISDDKSLIDGSEKMNKLQDELFEAYSRVLESEAKGKGLYVKYVDKSPTIVGANGTFKLTEAALIAGGHRWGMGMTSRYLRHMEKVGWNSKNTPFPDEYAEAFEAIEKRMQLLHDVEYRAPEAK
;
A
#
# COMPACT_ATOMS: atom_id res chain seq x y z
N MET A 1 -46.84 4.90 20.32
CA MET A 1 -46.34 4.30 19.06
C MET A 1 -45.45 3.15 19.46
N ASP A 2 -45.74 1.96 18.96
CA ASP A 2 -45.06 0.72 19.32
C ASP A 2 -43.58 0.80 18.87
N PRO A 3 -42.59 0.77 19.79
CA PRO A 3 -41.19 1.08 19.47
C PRO A 3 -40.46 0.00 18.67
N GLY A 4 -41.17 -0.99 18.12
CA GLY A 4 -40.63 -1.98 17.19
C GLY A 4 -41.63 -2.24 16.08
N GLY A 5 -41.63 -1.40 15.04
CA GLY A 5 -42.41 -1.65 13.84
C GLY A 5 -42.07 -2.99 13.17
N GLU A 6 -42.88 -3.38 12.19
CA GLU A 6 -42.81 -4.64 11.42
C GLU A 6 -41.39 -5.01 10.96
N THR A 7 -40.54 -4.01 10.69
CA THR A 7 -39.12 -4.14 10.33
C THR A 7 -38.26 -4.79 11.41
N VAL A 8 -38.41 -4.43 12.69
CA VAL A 8 -37.60 -4.97 13.80
C VAL A 8 -37.99 -6.41 14.13
N THR A 9 -39.30 -6.69 14.12
CA THR A 9 -39.85 -8.03 14.34
C THR A 9 -39.48 -8.99 13.21
N ARG A 10 -39.46 -8.49 11.96
CA ARG A 10 -39.06 -9.25 10.77
C ARG A 10 -37.55 -9.49 10.71
N LEU A 11 -36.72 -8.49 11.05
CA LEU A 11 -35.26 -8.66 11.20
C LEU A 11 -34.90 -9.72 12.25
N ARG A 12 -35.64 -9.77 13.36
CA ARG A 12 -35.44 -10.79 14.40
C ARG A 12 -35.87 -12.19 13.96
N HIS A 13 -36.91 -12.27 13.13
CA HIS A 13 -37.44 -13.53 12.59
C HIS A 13 -36.54 -14.10 11.47
N ASP A 14 -36.02 -13.25 10.59
CA ASP A 14 -35.27 -13.67 9.40
C ASP A 14 -33.80 -14.03 9.71
N ILE A 15 -33.24 -13.52 10.81
CA ILE A 15 -31.80 -13.66 11.16
C ILE A 15 -31.58 -14.64 12.34
N GLY A 16 -32.62 -14.95 13.14
CA GLY A 16 -32.53 -15.97 14.20
C GLY A 16 -31.54 -15.65 15.34
N GLU A 17 -30.79 -16.65 15.81
CA GLU A 17 -29.86 -16.55 16.96
C GLU A 17 -28.65 -15.62 16.70
N ASP A 18 -28.38 -15.25 15.44
CA ASP A 18 -27.26 -14.41 15.02
C ASP A 18 -27.38 -12.92 15.42
N PHE A 19 -28.54 -12.51 15.93
CA PHE A 19 -28.74 -11.18 16.52
C PHE A 19 -28.06 -11.03 17.90
N ALA A 20 -27.46 -12.08 18.46
CA ALA A 20 -26.94 -12.10 19.83
C ALA A 20 -25.77 -11.12 20.08
N SER A 21 -25.07 -10.62 19.07
CA SER A 21 -23.97 -9.64 19.23
C SER A 21 -24.38 -8.18 18.95
N HIS A 22 -25.60 -7.94 18.50
CA HIS A 22 -26.10 -6.61 18.15
C HIS A 22 -27.36 -6.26 18.94
N SER A 23 -27.49 -5.00 19.33
CA SER A 23 -28.74 -4.47 19.87
C SER A 23 -29.59 -3.95 18.72
N ALA A 24 -30.90 -4.16 18.82
CA ALA A 24 -31.83 -3.52 17.90
C ALA A 24 -31.62 -2.00 18.00
N PRO A 25 -31.42 -1.31 16.87
CA PRO A 25 -31.23 0.13 16.91
C PRO A 25 -32.49 0.81 17.39
N ASP A 26 -32.36 1.80 18.27
CA ASP A 26 -33.48 2.67 18.56
C ASP A 26 -33.78 3.59 17.36
N HIS A 27 -35.00 4.12 17.30
CA HIS A 27 -35.44 5.00 16.21
C HIS A 27 -34.52 6.21 15.98
N ARG A 28 -33.91 6.73 17.05
CA ARG A 28 -32.99 7.89 16.94
C ARG A 28 -31.68 7.50 16.29
N THR A 29 -31.18 6.31 16.58
CA THR A 29 -29.95 5.76 15.99
C THR A 29 -30.14 5.46 14.50
N VAL A 30 -31.33 5.03 14.09
CA VAL A 30 -31.69 4.88 12.68
C VAL A 30 -31.72 6.22 11.96
N ILE A 31 -32.35 7.24 12.54
CA ILE A 31 -32.37 8.59 11.98
C ILE A 31 -30.95 9.18 11.88
N ASP A 32 -30.17 9.13 12.96
CA ASP A 32 -28.78 9.63 12.97
C ASP A 32 -27.94 8.94 11.90
N HIS A 33 -28.12 7.63 11.70
CA HIS A 33 -27.47 6.91 10.62
C HIS A 33 -27.83 7.42 9.24
N HIS A 34 -29.11 7.62 8.93
CA HIS A 34 -29.51 8.18 7.64
C HIS A 34 -29.05 9.64 7.46
N GLU A 35 -29.10 10.46 8.50
CA GLU A 35 -28.63 11.85 8.43
C GLU A 35 -27.11 11.95 8.21
N ARG A 36 -26.32 11.07 8.84
CA ARG A 36 -24.87 10.99 8.62
C ARG A 36 -24.55 10.51 7.21
N LEU A 37 -25.24 9.49 6.72
CA LEU A 37 -25.09 9.02 5.34
C LEU A 37 -25.44 10.13 4.32
N ALA A 38 -26.49 10.92 4.57
CA ALA A 38 -26.87 12.04 3.70
C ALA A 38 -25.80 13.14 3.65
N ARG A 39 -24.94 13.25 4.67
CA ARG A 39 -23.76 14.14 4.70
C ARG A 39 -22.48 13.50 4.19
N GLY A 40 -22.52 12.24 3.74
CA GLY A 40 -21.34 11.48 3.33
C GLY A 40 -20.48 10.96 4.48
N GLU A 41 -21.01 10.96 5.70
CA GLU A 41 -20.35 10.41 6.90
C GLU A 41 -20.77 8.94 7.11
N GLU A 42 -19.93 8.15 7.81
CA GLU A 42 -20.34 6.81 8.25
C GLU A 42 -21.38 6.91 9.36
N GLY A 43 -22.56 6.29 9.21
CA GLY A 43 -23.57 6.27 10.28
C GLY A 43 -23.32 5.19 11.36
N PRO A 44 -23.95 5.27 12.54
CA PRO A 44 -23.72 4.37 13.67
C PRO A 44 -24.25 2.93 13.50
N LEU A 45 -25.17 2.66 12.56
CA LEU A 45 -25.60 1.30 12.26
C LEU A 45 -24.55 0.54 11.47
N PHE A 46 -24.30 -0.70 11.87
CA PHE A 46 -23.59 -1.68 11.08
C PHE A 46 -24.47 -2.08 9.90
N THR A 47 -24.06 -1.73 8.69
CA THR A 47 -24.73 -2.10 7.43
C THR A 47 -24.06 -3.28 6.73
N ARG A 48 -23.10 -3.95 7.41
CA ARG A 48 -22.33 -5.03 6.80
C ARG A 48 -23.03 -6.36 7.02
N PRO A 49 -23.31 -7.14 5.97
CA PRO A 49 -23.69 -8.53 6.13
C PRO A 49 -22.54 -9.28 6.80
N LYS A 50 -22.83 -9.94 7.92
CA LYS A 50 -21.92 -10.92 8.52
C LYS A 50 -21.72 -12.06 7.50
N SER A 51 -20.49 -12.54 7.36
CA SER A 51 -20.13 -13.68 6.49
C SER A 51 -19.97 -13.41 4.98
N LEU A 52 -19.80 -12.16 4.53
CA LEU A 52 -19.41 -11.93 3.12
C LEU A 52 -18.08 -12.61 2.76
N GLY A 53 -17.10 -12.57 3.66
CA GLY A 53 -15.82 -13.24 3.49
C GLY A 53 -15.99 -14.75 3.42
N GLU A 54 -16.93 -15.33 4.18
CA GLU A 54 -17.26 -16.76 4.11
C GLU A 54 -17.91 -17.13 2.76
N ILE A 55 -18.86 -16.33 2.29
CA ILE A 55 -19.54 -16.54 1.00
C ILE A 55 -18.50 -16.48 -0.14
N VAL A 56 -17.67 -15.45 -0.15
CA VAL A 56 -16.60 -15.26 -1.13
C VAL A 56 -15.58 -16.42 -1.04
N ALA A 57 -15.22 -16.86 0.17
CA ALA A 57 -14.30 -17.97 0.37
C ALA A 57 -14.86 -19.32 -0.12
N LYS A 58 -16.15 -19.59 0.09
CA LYS A 58 -16.82 -20.79 -0.44
C LYS A 58 -16.86 -20.80 -1.98
N ASN A 59 -16.92 -19.62 -2.58
CA ASN A 59 -16.92 -19.43 -4.03
C ASN A 59 -15.50 -19.28 -4.62
N ALA A 60 -14.45 -19.38 -3.81
CA ALA A 60 -13.06 -19.47 -4.25
C ALA A 60 -12.73 -20.90 -4.72
N THR A 61 -13.52 -21.42 -5.67
CA THR A 61 -13.38 -22.77 -6.22
C THR A 61 -12.42 -22.83 -7.40
N GLU A 62 -12.08 -21.68 -7.98
CA GLU A 62 -11.10 -21.59 -9.06
C GLU A 62 -9.70 -21.76 -8.50
N THR A 63 -8.97 -22.74 -9.05
CA THR A 63 -7.55 -22.89 -8.76
C THR A 63 -6.80 -21.73 -9.42
N VAL A 64 -6.34 -20.78 -8.61
CA VAL A 64 -5.36 -19.79 -9.04
C VAL A 64 -4.01 -20.48 -9.30
N ASP A 65 -3.17 -19.89 -10.17
CA ASP A 65 -1.83 -20.40 -10.38
C ASP A 65 -0.96 -20.28 -9.10
N HIS A 66 0.11 -21.07 -9.03
CA HIS A 66 0.97 -21.14 -7.84
C HIS A 66 1.63 -19.80 -7.46
N ASP A 67 1.94 -18.95 -8.43
CA ASP A 67 2.58 -17.67 -8.15
C ASP A 67 1.56 -16.70 -7.55
N THR A 68 0.34 -16.67 -8.09
CA THR A 68 -0.79 -15.93 -7.51
C THR A 68 -1.13 -16.44 -6.12
N GLU A 69 -1.20 -17.76 -5.91
CA GLU A 69 -1.48 -18.34 -4.60
C GLU A 69 -0.44 -17.91 -3.55
N ARG A 70 0.85 -17.91 -3.93
CA ARG A 70 1.96 -17.46 -3.07
C ARG A 70 1.86 -15.97 -2.78
N SER A 71 1.61 -15.16 -3.80
CA SER A 71 1.43 -13.70 -3.68
C SER A 71 0.27 -13.38 -2.73
N ASN A 72 -0.90 -13.99 -2.95
CA ASN A 72 -2.08 -13.81 -2.11
C ASN A 72 -1.84 -14.25 -0.66
N ARG A 73 -1.04 -15.29 -0.43
CA ARG A 73 -0.64 -15.71 0.92
C ARG A 73 0.23 -14.67 1.62
N GLN A 74 1.16 -14.04 0.91
CA GLN A 74 1.98 -12.97 1.45
C GLN A 74 1.14 -11.71 1.71
N ALA A 75 0.27 -11.34 0.78
CA ALA A 75 -0.66 -10.21 0.94
C ALA A 75 -1.61 -10.43 2.12
N ALA A 76 -2.18 -11.62 2.28
CA ALA A 76 -3.05 -11.94 3.41
C ALA A 76 -2.33 -11.80 4.76
N ARG A 77 -1.09 -12.29 4.87
CA ARG A 77 -0.26 -12.09 6.08
C ARG A 77 0.02 -10.62 6.34
N TYR A 78 0.44 -9.90 5.30
CA TYR A 78 0.72 -8.47 5.40
C TYR A 78 -0.50 -7.67 5.88
N LEU A 79 -1.68 -7.97 5.34
CA LEU A 79 -2.94 -7.31 5.70
C LEU A 79 -3.45 -7.74 7.07
N HIS A 80 -3.16 -8.97 7.51
CA HIS A 80 -3.50 -9.44 8.86
C HIS A 80 -2.79 -8.60 9.93
N ASP A 81 -1.53 -8.25 9.73
CA ASP A 81 -0.69 -7.55 10.72
C ASP A 81 -0.91 -6.02 10.75
N ARG A 82 -1.77 -5.47 9.89
CA ARG A 82 -2.08 -4.02 9.88
C ARG A 82 -3.27 -3.70 10.76
N GLU A 83 -3.40 -2.46 11.22
CA GLU A 83 -4.66 -1.98 11.83
C GLU A 83 -5.68 -1.58 10.76
N ASP A 84 -5.21 -1.08 9.61
CA ASP A 84 -6.01 -0.65 8.46
C ASP A 84 -5.82 -1.55 7.23
N LEU A 85 -6.81 -1.58 6.33
CA LEU A 85 -6.69 -2.25 5.03
C LEU A 85 -6.07 -1.34 3.95
N GLY A 86 -5.96 -0.03 4.24
CA GLY A 86 -5.46 0.98 3.30
C GLY A 86 -6.24 0.99 1.98
N ASP A 87 -5.52 1.23 0.88
CA ASP A 87 -6.07 1.22 -0.49
C ASP A 87 -6.20 -0.19 -1.09
N HIS A 88 -5.88 -1.24 -0.33
CA HIS A 88 -5.81 -2.59 -0.88
C HIS A 88 -7.16 -3.08 -1.45
N PRO A 89 -8.32 -2.85 -0.79
CA PRO A 89 -9.61 -3.20 -1.39
C PRO A 89 -9.88 -2.48 -2.72
N ARG A 90 -9.41 -1.22 -2.86
CA ARG A 90 -9.54 -0.46 -4.11
C ARG A 90 -8.72 -1.08 -5.22
N PHE A 91 -7.46 -1.46 -4.95
CA PHE A 91 -6.63 -2.12 -5.95
C PHE A 91 -7.20 -3.47 -6.38
N ALA A 92 -7.76 -4.24 -5.45
CA ALA A 92 -8.42 -5.51 -5.78
C ALA A 92 -9.69 -5.30 -6.63
N ALA A 93 -10.50 -4.27 -6.33
CA ALA A 93 -11.65 -3.94 -7.17
C ALA A 93 -11.22 -3.52 -8.59
N GLU A 94 -10.14 -2.75 -8.73
CA GLU A 94 -9.58 -2.41 -10.04
C GLU A 94 -9.04 -3.62 -10.79
N ALA A 95 -8.41 -4.57 -10.09
CA ALA A 95 -7.98 -5.84 -10.69
C ALA A 95 -9.17 -6.64 -11.25
N ILE A 96 -10.29 -6.70 -10.52
CA ILE A 96 -11.54 -7.32 -11.00
C ILE A 96 -12.06 -6.59 -12.24
N LYS A 97 -12.13 -5.26 -12.23
CA LYS A 97 -12.60 -4.47 -13.37
C LYS A 97 -11.76 -4.69 -14.64
N GLN A 98 -10.45 -4.87 -14.48
CA GLN A 98 -9.52 -5.02 -15.60
C GLN A 98 -9.44 -6.46 -16.11
N ALA A 99 -9.40 -7.43 -15.20
CA ALA A 99 -9.15 -8.84 -15.55
C ALA A 99 -10.44 -9.70 -15.58
N GLY A 100 -11.60 -9.14 -15.24
CA GLY A 100 -12.88 -9.83 -15.25
C GLY A 100 -12.87 -11.08 -14.36
N ALA A 101 -13.29 -12.22 -14.91
CA ALA A 101 -13.37 -13.49 -14.20
C ALA A 101 -12.04 -13.91 -13.55
N LYS A 102 -10.90 -13.68 -14.24
CA LYS A 102 -9.58 -14.00 -13.68
C LYS A 102 -9.32 -13.18 -12.41
N GLY A 103 -9.57 -11.87 -12.45
CA GLY A 103 -9.41 -11.01 -11.28
C GLY A 103 -10.36 -11.38 -10.14
N ILE A 104 -11.56 -11.85 -10.45
CA ILE A 104 -12.51 -12.37 -9.46
C ILE A 104 -11.93 -13.60 -8.73
N GLY A 105 -11.39 -14.58 -9.46
CA GLY A 105 -10.75 -15.75 -8.88
C GLY A 105 -9.57 -15.40 -7.98
N GLU A 106 -8.68 -14.52 -8.44
CA GLU A 106 -7.50 -14.06 -7.68
C GLU A 106 -7.90 -13.33 -6.40
N VAL A 107 -8.89 -12.44 -6.44
CA VAL A 107 -9.32 -11.68 -5.26
C VAL A 107 -10.12 -12.55 -4.29
N ARG A 108 -10.93 -13.50 -4.79
CA ARG A 108 -11.62 -14.51 -3.96
C ARG A 108 -10.65 -15.34 -3.15
N ASP A 109 -9.58 -15.79 -3.79
CA ASP A 109 -8.52 -16.55 -3.11
C ASP A 109 -7.83 -15.74 -2.00
N LEU A 110 -7.56 -14.45 -2.25
CA LEU A 110 -7.04 -13.54 -1.22
C LEU A 110 -8.03 -13.38 -0.04
N VAL A 111 -9.32 -13.18 -0.34
CA VAL A 111 -10.38 -13.05 0.69
C VAL A 111 -10.47 -14.34 1.51
N ALA A 112 -10.41 -15.51 0.87
CA ALA A 112 -10.43 -16.80 1.55
C ALA A 112 -9.27 -16.93 2.54
N LYS A 113 -8.06 -16.56 2.12
CA LYS A 113 -6.86 -16.58 2.98
C LYS A 113 -6.95 -15.57 4.13
N LEU A 114 -7.53 -14.38 3.90
CA LEU A 114 -7.79 -13.42 4.96
C LEU A 114 -8.81 -13.95 5.96
N PHE A 115 -9.92 -14.50 5.47
CA PHE A 115 -11.01 -15.03 6.28
C PHE A 115 -10.56 -16.22 7.13
N GLN A 116 -9.77 -17.14 6.58
CA GLN A 116 -9.20 -18.28 7.31
C GLN A 116 -8.38 -17.85 8.54
N ASN A 117 -7.66 -16.71 8.45
CA ASN A 117 -6.83 -16.21 9.54
C ASN A 117 -7.59 -15.27 10.49
N ASN A 118 -8.50 -14.46 9.96
CA ASN A 118 -9.32 -13.52 10.71
C ASN A 118 -10.65 -13.28 9.97
N PRO A 119 -11.75 -13.94 10.41
CA PRO A 119 -13.05 -13.86 9.76
C PRO A 119 -13.58 -12.43 9.59
N GLU A 120 -13.48 -11.61 10.64
CA GLU A 120 -13.95 -10.20 10.61
C GLU A 120 -13.19 -9.38 9.57
N ARG A 121 -11.89 -9.64 9.42
CA ARG A 121 -11.06 -8.96 8.43
C ARG A 121 -11.36 -9.43 7.02
N GLY A 122 -11.57 -10.74 6.83
CA GLY A 122 -12.04 -11.28 5.55
C GLY A 122 -13.38 -10.68 5.12
N ASP A 123 -14.33 -10.59 6.05
CA ASP A 123 -15.64 -9.97 5.84
C ASP A 123 -15.52 -8.49 5.47
N ARG A 124 -14.74 -7.72 6.25
CA ARG A 124 -14.50 -6.30 5.97
C ARG A 124 -13.85 -6.10 4.61
N TYR A 125 -12.84 -6.90 4.30
CA TYR A 125 -12.13 -6.81 3.03
C TYR A 125 -13.05 -7.14 1.84
N ALA A 126 -13.84 -8.21 1.94
CA ALA A 126 -14.83 -8.58 0.93
C ALA A 126 -15.87 -7.46 0.70
N TYR A 127 -16.39 -6.87 1.78
CA TYR A 127 -17.33 -5.75 1.71
C TYR A 127 -16.71 -4.52 1.02
N ASP A 128 -15.51 -4.12 1.42
CA ASP A 128 -14.83 -2.93 0.88
C ASP A 128 -14.46 -3.09 -0.60
N VAL A 129 -14.20 -4.33 -1.06
CA VAL A 129 -14.04 -4.65 -2.49
C VAL A 129 -15.38 -4.57 -3.21
N ALA A 130 -16.40 -5.29 -2.73
CA ALA A 130 -17.72 -5.38 -3.35
C ALA A 130 -18.40 -4.01 -3.52
N LYS A 131 -18.20 -3.09 -2.57
CA LYS A 131 -18.71 -1.70 -2.64
C LYS A 131 -18.17 -0.90 -3.82
N GLN A 132 -17.03 -1.30 -4.40
CA GLN A 132 -16.35 -0.58 -5.47
C GLN A 132 -16.59 -1.17 -6.87
N LEU A 133 -17.34 -2.28 -6.93
CA LEU A 133 -17.70 -2.98 -8.16
C LEU A 133 -19.08 -2.52 -8.64
N ASP A 134 -19.32 -2.58 -9.95
CA ASP A 134 -20.68 -2.46 -10.47
C ASP A 134 -21.53 -3.68 -10.07
N PRO A 135 -22.88 -3.62 -10.19
CA PRO A 135 -23.74 -4.71 -9.73
C PRO A 135 -23.42 -6.07 -10.35
N GLU A 136 -23.10 -6.11 -11.65
CA GLU A 136 -22.82 -7.36 -12.35
C GLU A 136 -21.50 -7.98 -11.86
N GLN A 137 -20.45 -7.18 -11.76
CA GLN A 137 -19.15 -7.59 -11.20
C GLN A 137 -19.25 -8.00 -9.73
N ARG A 138 -20.07 -7.28 -8.96
CA ARG A 138 -20.28 -7.55 -7.54
C ARG A 138 -20.99 -8.88 -7.35
N ASP A 139 -22.05 -9.15 -8.09
CA ASP A 139 -22.78 -10.41 -8.02
C ASP A 139 -21.89 -11.57 -8.48
N ALA A 140 -21.09 -11.35 -9.53
CA ALA A 140 -20.09 -12.31 -9.99
C ALA A 140 -18.98 -12.56 -8.95
N PHE A 141 -18.56 -11.54 -8.18
CA PHE A 141 -17.57 -11.65 -7.11
C PHE A 141 -18.13 -12.34 -5.86
N LEU A 142 -19.36 -12.04 -5.47
CA LEU A 142 -20.02 -12.66 -4.32
C LEU A 142 -20.55 -14.06 -4.63
N GLY A 143 -20.83 -14.36 -5.90
CA GLY A 143 -21.37 -15.65 -6.36
C GLY A 143 -22.91 -15.71 -6.32
N SER A 144 -23.58 -14.68 -5.82
CA SER A 144 -25.02 -14.47 -5.98
C SER A 144 -25.39 -13.01 -5.71
N ALA A 145 -26.47 -12.54 -6.37
CA ALA A 145 -27.05 -11.21 -6.12
C ALA A 145 -27.67 -11.08 -4.72
N GLU A 146 -28.17 -12.19 -4.17
CA GLU A 146 -28.81 -12.25 -2.85
C GLU A 146 -27.82 -12.08 -1.70
N ALA A 147 -26.52 -12.30 -1.93
CA ALA A 147 -25.48 -12.11 -0.94
C ALA A 147 -25.25 -10.63 -0.60
N TRP A 148 -25.61 -9.72 -1.52
CA TRP A 148 -25.52 -8.28 -1.29
C TRP A 148 -26.83 -7.75 -0.74
N ASP A 149 -26.89 -7.61 0.59
CA ASP A 149 -28.00 -6.95 1.26
C ASP A 149 -27.55 -5.59 1.82
N ASP A 150 -28.00 -4.50 1.18
CA ASP A 150 -27.73 -3.12 1.63
C ASP A 150 -28.55 -2.73 2.87
N ARG A 151 -29.32 -3.65 3.45
CA ARG A 151 -30.15 -3.36 4.63
C ARG A 151 -29.30 -3.26 5.91
N PRO A 152 -29.56 -2.27 6.79
CA PRO A 152 -28.83 -2.12 8.04
C PRO A 152 -29.08 -3.30 9.00
N PHE A 153 -28.01 -3.85 9.56
CA PHE A 153 -28.01 -5.05 10.43
C PHE A 153 -28.18 -4.72 11.94
N GLY A 154 -27.80 -3.52 12.41
CA GLY A 154 -28.05 -3.07 13.80
C GLY A 154 -26.88 -2.30 14.46
N VAL A 155 -26.89 -2.13 15.78
CA VAL A 155 -25.79 -1.48 16.54
C VAL A 155 -24.99 -2.55 17.30
N PRO A 156 -23.65 -2.58 17.23
CA PRO A 156 -22.84 -3.50 18.04
C PRO A 156 -23.13 -3.34 19.53
N LYS A 157 -23.30 -4.42 20.29
CA LYS A 157 -23.68 -4.35 21.73
C LYS A 157 -22.73 -3.52 22.59
N ASP A 158 -21.44 -3.53 22.28
CA ASP A 158 -20.42 -2.77 23.02
C ASP A 158 -20.53 -1.26 22.78
N ASN A 159 -21.20 -0.85 21.71
CA ASN A 159 -21.46 0.54 21.33
C ASN A 159 -22.93 0.94 21.56
N ALA A 160 -23.78 0.02 22.00
CA ALA A 160 -25.15 0.34 22.33
C ALA A 160 -25.17 1.24 23.57
N PRO A 161 -25.90 2.37 23.56
CA PRO A 161 -26.06 3.17 24.77
C PRO A 161 -26.59 2.28 25.90
N PRO A 162 -26.12 2.45 27.14
CA PRO A 162 -26.54 1.60 28.25
C PRO A 162 -28.07 1.64 28.33
N ALA A 163 -28.69 0.46 28.25
CA ALA A 163 -30.14 0.34 28.33
C ALA A 163 -30.60 1.07 29.59
N LYS A 164 -31.28 2.21 29.42
CA LYS A 164 -32.00 2.82 30.53
C LYS A 164 -32.98 1.75 30.98
N LYS A 165 -32.79 1.23 32.19
CA LYS A 165 -33.81 0.43 32.86
C LYS A 165 -35.05 1.32 32.94
N GLU A 166 -36.01 1.07 32.07
CA GLU A 166 -37.35 1.62 32.24
C GLU A 166 -37.89 0.99 33.53
N GLU A 167 -37.77 1.73 34.62
CA GLU A 167 -38.59 1.53 35.80
C GLU A 167 -40.03 1.53 35.33
N THR A 168 -40.64 0.36 35.44
CA THR A 168 -42.05 0.13 35.18
C THR A 168 -42.81 0.76 36.32
N GLU A 169 -42.92 2.10 36.30
CA GLU A 169 -43.74 2.82 37.26
C GLU A 169 -45.19 2.83 36.75
N SER A 170 -46.05 2.44 37.68
CA SER A 170 -47.43 2.04 37.46
C SER A 170 -48.33 3.25 37.24
N LYS A 171 -49.32 3.06 36.35
CA LYS A 171 -50.66 3.69 36.33
C LYS A 171 -50.79 5.09 36.94
N GLU A 172 -51.03 6.07 36.09
CA GLU A 172 -52.00 7.13 36.40
C GLU A 172 -52.79 7.57 35.16
N GLN A 173 -54.09 7.71 35.37
CA GLN A 173 -55.14 8.08 34.41
C GLN A 173 -54.89 9.48 33.82
N PRO A 174 -55.26 9.75 32.55
CA PRO A 174 -55.26 11.10 32.03
C PRO A 174 -56.52 11.87 32.47
N PRO A 175 -56.42 13.15 32.86
CA PRO A 175 -57.55 14.04 32.83
C PRO A 175 -57.70 14.70 31.45
N GLU A 176 -58.94 15.11 31.26
CA GLU A 176 -59.64 15.54 30.08
C GLU A 176 -59.35 17.02 29.69
N LEU A 177 -59.33 17.27 28.37
CA LEU A 177 -59.61 18.54 27.65
C LEU A 177 -58.90 19.85 28.05
N GLN A 178 -58.29 20.53 27.06
CA GLN A 178 -58.89 21.76 26.50
C GLN A 178 -58.21 22.26 25.21
N ALA A 179 -59.07 22.73 24.31
CA ALA A 179 -58.76 23.31 23.01
C ALA A 179 -58.20 24.73 23.13
N GLY A 180 -57.28 25.08 22.24
CA GLY A 180 -56.82 26.45 22.02
C GLY A 180 -56.51 26.68 20.54
N LYS A 181 -57.42 27.37 19.84
CA LYS A 181 -57.24 27.92 18.50
C LYS A 181 -56.19 29.04 18.53
N GLY A 182 -55.29 29.07 17.55
CA GLY A 182 -54.39 30.20 17.29
C GLY A 182 -53.87 30.17 15.86
N THR A 183 -54.45 31.03 15.03
CA THR A 183 -54.13 31.32 13.62
C THR A 183 -52.89 32.21 13.50
N ALA A 184 -52.00 31.92 12.54
CA ALA A 184 -51.16 32.92 11.86
C ALA A 184 -50.68 32.39 10.49
N ASP A 185 -50.83 33.24 9.48
CA ASP A 185 -50.60 33.03 8.05
C ASP A 185 -49.12 32.92 7.62
N PRO A 186 -48.84 32.40 6.42
CA PRO A 186 -47.48 32.09 5.93
C PRO A 186 -46.80 33.24 5.19
N VAL A 187 -45.46 33.26 5.23
CA VAL A 187 -44.59 34.10 4.38
C VAL A 187 -44.07 33.23 3.22
N PRO A 188 -44.15 33.69 1.94
CA PRO A 188 -43.63 32.93 0.81
C PRO A 188 -42.14 33.24 0.58
N LEU A 189 -41.34 32.19 0.34
CA LEU A 189 -40.00 32.30 -0.22
C LEU A 189 -40.00 31.65 -1.61
N ASP A 190 -39.54 32.42 -2.59
CA ASP A 190 -39.37 32.04 -4.01
C ASP A 190 -38.38 30.88 -4.17
N PRO A 191 -38.61 29.96 -5.14
CA PRO A 191 -37.66 28.91 -5.50
C PRO A 191 -36.68 29.40 -6.58
N ALA A 192 -35.38 29.33 -6.29
CA ALA A 192 -34.32 29.44 -7.29
C ALA A 192 -34.19 28.14 -8.10
N GLN A 193 -34.01 28.30 -9.42
CA GLN A 193 -33.90 27.25 -10.43
C GLN A 193 -32.68 26.32 -10.25
N PRO A 194 -32.77 25.04 -10.68
CA PRO A 194 -31.61 24.17 -10.82
C PRO A 194 -30.85 24.43 -12.13
N ALA A 195 -29.52 24.37 -12.07
CA ALA A 195 -28.66 24.30 -13.24
C ALA A 195 -28.39 22.83 -13.60
N ASP A 196 -28.66 22.47 -14.86
CA ASP A 196 -28.35 21.18 -15.46
C ASP A 196 -26.82 20.93 -15.53
N PRO A 197 -26.35 19.72 -15.22
CA PRO A 197 -25.05 19.25 -15.66
C PRO A 197 -25.15 18.54 -17.03
N THR A 198 -24.33 19.00 -17.98
CA THR A 198 -24.01 18.26 -19.21
C THR A 198 -22.99 17.15 -18.93
N PRO A 199 -23.20 15.92 -19.43
CA PRO A 199 -22.11 14.95 -19.58
C PRO A 199 -21.58 14.87 -21.02
N PHE A 200 -20.26 14.84 -21.08
CA PHE A 200 -19.41 14.60 -22.26
C PHE A 200 -19.66 13.22 -22.89
N GLN A 201 -19.52 13.18 -24.22
CA GLN A 201 -19.59 12.01 -25.08
C GLN A 201 -18.38 11.08 -24.90
N ALA A 202 -18.65 9.79 -24.77
CA ALA A 202 -17.68 8.71 -24.86
C ALA A 202 -17.39 8.37 -26.34
N ALA A 203 -16.12 8.13 -26.68
CA ALA A 203 -15.70 7.56 -27.96
C ALA A 203 -15.16 6.14 -27.72
N ASN A 204 -15.78 5.20 -28.43
CA ASN A 204 -15.50 3.77 -28.46
C ASN A 204 -14.13 3.44 -29.09
N ALA A 205 -13.54 2.32 -28.65
CA ALA A 205 -12.72 1.48 -29.52
C ALA A 205 -12.74 0.03 -29.01
N GLU A 206 -13.18 -0.87 -29.89
CA GLU A 206 -13.20 -2.33 -29.74
C GLU A 206 -11.80 -2.95 -29.97
N PRO A 207 -11.52 -4.16 -29.44
CA PRO A 207 -10.26 -4.87 -29.65
C PRO A 207 -10.29 -5.80 -30.87
N GLN A 208 -9.19 -5.86 -31.61
CA GLN A 208 -8.88 -6.98 -32.51
C GLN A 208 -7.90 -7.93 -31.82
N ALA A 209 -8.27 -9.21 -31.85
CA ALA A 209 -7.48 -10.35 -31.42
C ALA A 209 -6.53 -10.81 -32.53
N ASP A 210 -5.39 -11.38 -32.16
CA ASP A 210 -4.81 -12.53 -32.87
C ASP A 210 -3.95 -13.35 -31.90
N LEU A 211 -4.25 -14.65 -31.86
CA LEU A 211 -3.56 -15.75 -31.18
C LEU A 211 -2.77 -16.54 -32.23
N ALA A 212 -1.56 -17.00 -31.89
CA ALA A 212 -0.94 -18.26 -32.33
C ALA A 212 0.40 -18.43 -31.60
N ASP A 213 0.49 -19.36 -30.66
CA ASP A 213 1.01 -20.74 -30.82
C ASP A 213 2.55 -20.83 -30.82
N SER A 214 3.10 -21.39 -29.74
CA SER A 214 4.17 -22.38 -29.88
C SER A 214 4.15 -23.34 -28.69
N ASP A 215 3.96 -24.60 -29.05
CA ASP A 215 3.84 -25.79 -28.22
C ASP A 215 5.17 -26.57 -28.26
N GLY A 216 5.43 -27.38 -27.23
CA GLY A 216 6.49 -28.39 -27.17
C GLY A 216 7.83 -27.93 -26.57
N GLY A 217 8.50 -28.66 -25.67
CA GLY A 217 8.27 -30.02 -25.21
C GLY A 217 9.27 -30.43 -24.11
N ARG A 218 8.89 -31.50 -23.42
CA ARG A 218 9.59 -32.22 -22.34
C ARG A 218 10.85 -32.98 -22.79
N GLY A 219 11.73 -33.20 -21.82
CA GLY A 219 12.70 -34.32 -21.67
C GLY A 219 13.76 -33.88 -20.66
N ASP A 220 13.87 -34.35 -19.41
CA ASP A 220 13.93 -35.71 -18.81
C ASP A 220 15.15 -36.56 -19.19
N SER A 221 15.70 -37.24 -18.16
CA SER A 221 16.99 -37.97 -17.99
C SER A 221 18.23 -37.08 -17.78
N GLY A 222 19.05 -37.16 -16.73
CA GLY A 222 19.20 -38.16 -15.68
C GLY A 222 20.17 -39.28 -16.09
N GLN A 223 21.45 -39.14 -15.75
CA GLN A 223 22.28 -40.15 -15.05
C GLN A 223 23.79 -39.83 -15.07
N ASP A 224 24.42 -40.38 -14.04
CA ASP A 224 25.81 -40.36 -13.58
C ASP A 224 26.86 -40.78 -14.62
N GLU A 225 28.11 -40.32 -14.44
CA GLU A 225 29.31 -41.19 -14.43
C GLU A 225 30.56 -40.45 -13.91
N ASP A 226 31.30 -41.16 -13.07
CA ASP A 226 32.62 -40.84 -12.52
C ASP A 226 33.75 -41.04 -13.56
N GLU A 227 34.94 -40.56 -13.18
CA GLU A 227 36.29 -41.01 -13.59
C GLU A 227 37.19 -40.11 -14.47
N GLN A 228 38.23 -39.60 -13.78
CA GLN A 228 39.67 -39.67 -14.09
C GLN A 228 40.32 -38.91 -15.26
N ASN A 229 41.37 -38.15 -14.87
CA ASN A 229 42.70 -37.99 -15.47
C ASN A 229 42.86 -37.62 -16.96
N GLY A 230 43.65 -36.58 -17.23
CA GLY A 230 44.27 -36.43 -18.55
C GLY A 230 44.97 -35.11 -18.80
N ASN A 231 46.28 -35.10 -18.61
CA ASN A 231 47.23 -34.03 -18.87
C ASN A 231 47.52 -33.83 -20.39
N GLY A 232 47.69 -32.57 -20.81
CA GLY A 232 48.66 -32.16 -21.84
C GLY A 232 48.22 -32.11 -23.31
N GLY A 233 48.70 -31.09 -24.03
CA GLY A 233 48.92 -31.18 -25.47
C GLY A 233 48.54 -29.95 -26.28
N ASP A 234 49.56 -29.21 -26.69
CA ASP A 234 49.61 -28.06 -27.59
C ASP A 234 49.26 -28.40 -29.07
N ASP A 235 49.29 -27.36 -29.91
CA ASP A 235 49.44 -27.32 -31.38
C ASP A 235 48.24 -27.13 -32.34
N THR A 236 48.09 -25.86 -32.76
CA THR A 236 48.19 -25.28 -34.13
C THR A 236 47.45 -25.84 -35.37
N LYS A 237 46.76 -24.89 -36.07
CA LYS A 237 46.64 -24.60 -37.54
C LYS A 237 45.19 -24.38 -38.01
N GLU A 238 44.84 -23.18 -38.52
CA GLU A 238 44.87 -22.73 -39.96
C GLU A 238 44.02 -23.63 -40.88
N THR A 239 43.15 -23.22 -41.81
CA THR A 239 42.65 -21.96 -42.42
C THR A 239 41.52 -22.35 -43.42
N HIS A 240 40.83 -21.35 -44.00
CA HIS A 240 40.02 -21.31 -45.25
C HIS A 240 38.48 -21.39 -45.10
N LEU A 241 37.70 -20.33 -45.39
CA LEU A 241 37.41 -19.53 -46.62
C LEU A 241 36.18 -20.05 -47.39
N ALA A 242 35.14 -19.21 -47.46
CA ALA A 242 34.17 -18.95 -48.57
C ALA A 242 32.82 -18.50 -47.95
N SER A 243 32.35 -17.25 -48.05
CA SER A 243 31.84 -16.47 -49.20
C SER A 243 30.52 -16.96 -49.82
N ALA A 244 29.45 -16.19 -49.58
CA ALA A 244 28.34 -15.85 -50.51
C ALA A 244 27.42 -14.85 -49.75
N GLU A 245 27.49 -13.53 -49.95
CA GLU A 245 26.82 -12.73 -51.00
C GLU A 245 25.33 -13.03 -51.21
N GLY A 246 24.48 -12.04 -50.92
CA GLY A 246 23.04 -12.03 -51.18
C GLY A 246 22.46 -10.64 -50.91
N GLN A 247 22.62 -9.74 -51.88
CA GLN A 247 22.02 -8.42 -51.94
C GLN A 247 20.48 -8.50 -51.97
N ASN A 248 19.78 -7.58 -51.29
CA ASN A 248 18.64 -6.85 -51.85
C ASN A 248 18.17 -5.72 -50.92
N LYS A 249 17.99 -4.54 -51.52
CA LYS A 249 17.39 -3.29 -51.02
C LYS A 249 16.84 -2.60 -52.29
N PRO A 250 16.02 -1.54 -52.22
CA PRO A 250 14.92 -1.18 -51.32
C PRO A 250 13.59 -0.93 -52.10
N ASP A 251 12.46 -0.80 -51.41
CA ASP A 251 11.37 0.12 -51.76
C ASP A 251 10.70 0.54 -50.43
N SER A 252 10.77 1.79 -49.99
CA SER A 252 10.07 2.99 -50.48
C SER A 252 8.55 2.91 -50.33
N SER A 253 8.05 3.28 -49.14
CA SER A 253 6.71 3.85 -48.99
C SER A 253 6.70 4.89 -47.86
N THR A 254 5.99 5.97 -48.14
CA THR A 254 6.03 7.29 -47.51
C THR A 254 4.83 7.57 -46.60
N ASN A 255 5.10 8.35 -45.53
CA ASN A 255 4.21 9.28 -44.79
C ASN A 255 3.12 8.71 -43.85
N PRO A 256 2.59 9.50 -42.88
CA PRO A 256 3.14 10.64 -42.13
C PRO A 256 2.88 10.55 -40.60
N ASP A 257 3.44 11.50 -39.84
CA ASP A 257 2.96 11.99 -38.53
C ASP A 257 2.61 10.97 -37.42
N SER A 258 3.64 10.36 -36.84
CA SER A 258 3.54 9.78 -35.50
C SER A 258 3.71 10.86 -34.44
N LYS A 259 2.58 11.38 -33.96
CA LYS A 259 2.48 12.18 -32.73
C LYS A 259 2.96 11.31 -31.55
N PRO A 260 3.86 11.79 -30.66
CA PRO A 260 4.46 10.94 -29.64
C PRO A 260 3.42 10.49 -28.62
N ALA A 261 3.30 9.17 -28.43
CA ALA A 261 2.54 8.58 -27.35
C ALA A 261 3.10 9.04 -26.00
N LYS A 262 2.23 9.59 -25.15
CA LYS A 262 2.58 10.02 -23.79
C LYS A 262 3.04 8.80 -22.98
N LYS A 263 4.33 8.79 -22.64
CA LYS A 263 4.91 8.00 -21.55
C LYS A 263 4.06 8.16 -20.27
N PRO A 264 3.93 7.11 -19.44
CA PRO A 264 3.50 7.26 -18.05
C PRO A 264 4.46 8.21 -17.34
N SER A 265 3.92 9.35 -16.89
CA SER A 265 4.43 10.22 -15.82
C SER A 265 5.93 10.07 -15.53
N GLU A 266 6.71 10.63 -16.46
CA GLU A 266 8.09 11.07 -16.26
C GLU A 266 8.26 11.69 -14.87
N LEU A 267 9.39 11.39 -14.23
CA LEU A 267 10.00 12.19 -13.17
C LEU A 267 9.95 13.67 -13.58
N ALA A 268 8.84 14.34 -13.27
CA ALA A 268 8.62 15.72 -13.62
C ALA A 268 9.67 16.56 -12.87
N ASN A 269 10.60 17.12 -13.67
CA ASN A 269 11.70 18.02 -13.29
C ASN A 269 12.56 17.59 -12.10
N GLU A 270 13.29 16.48 -12.25
CA GLU A 270 14.36 16.10 -11.29
C GLU A 270 15.50 17.12 -11.21
N LYS A 271 15.67 18.00 -12.22
CA LYS A 271 16.70 19.05 -12.24
C LYS A 271 16.44 20.25 -11.32
N ASP A 272 15.20 20.45 -10.87
CA ASP A 272 14.80 21.64 -10.11
C ASP A 272 14.75 21.39 -8.60
N ARG A 273 15.05 20.16 -8.13
CA ARG A 273 15.06 19.86 -6.69
C ARG A 273 16.39 20.26 -6.07
N PRO A 274 16.40 20.95 -4.91
CA PRO A 274 17.64 21.26 -4.21
C PRO A 274 18.42 19.97 -3.93
N ASN A 275 19.70 19.95 -4.32
CA ASN A 275 20.58 18.82 -4.05
C ASN A 275 20.74 18.62 -2.54
N VAL A 276 20.96 17.36 -2.14
CA VAL A 276 21.36 17.02 -0.77
C VAL A 276 22.66 17.76 -0.45
N THR A 277 22.70 18.51 0.66
CA THR A 277 23.88 19.33 0.95
C THR A 277 25.14 18.49 1.13
N GLY A 278 26.30 19.05 0.78
CA GLY A 278 27.58 18.41 1.04
C GLY A 278 27.81 18.13 2.53
N ARG A 279 27.33 19.03 3.42
CA ARG A 279 27.42 18.87 4.88
C ARG A 279 26.60 17.68 5.37
N TYR A 280 25.39 17.47 4.83
CA TYR A 280 24.58 16.30 5.17
C TYR A 280 25.26 15.01 4.74
N LYS A 281 25.76 14.95 3.49
CA LYS A 281 26.53 13.80 2.98
C LYS A 281 27.74 13.49 3.85
N GLU A 282 28.56 14.49 4.16
CA GLU A 282 29.73 14.33 5.01
C GLU A 282 29.36 13.81 6.41
N THR A 283 28.27 14.31 7.00
CA THR A 283 27.84 13.89 8.34
C THR A 283 27.34 12.45 8.33
N VAL A 284 26.50 12.07 7.36
CA VAL A 284 26.07 10.67 7.20
C VAL A 284 27.29 9.78 6.98
N GLY A 285 28.22 10.16 6.11
CA GLY A 285 29.44 9.39 5.85
C GLY A 285 30.29 9.17 7.10
N LYS A 286 30.43 10.17 7.97
CA LYS A 286 31.13 10.05 9.27
C LYS A 286 30.41 9.09 10.23
N VAL A 287 29.08 9.16 10.29
CA VAL A 287 28.26 8.32 11.16
C VAL A 287 28.24 6.87 10.69
N GLU A 288 28.19 6.65 9.38
CA GLU A 288 27.94 5.35 8.76
C GLU A 288 29.24 4.61 8.38
N GLY A 289 30.16 5.25 7.66
CA GLY A 289 31.36 4.63 7.10
C GLY A 289 32.53 4.51 8.09
N GLY A 290 32.47 5.22 9.21
CA GLY A 290 33.50 5.18 10.26
C GLY A 290 34.91 5.44 9.71
N SER A 291 35.90 4.67 10.18
CA SER A 291 37.30 4.81 9.75
C SER A 291 37.60 4.21 8.37
N GLN A 292 36.71 3.36 7.84
CA GLN A 292 36.93 2.68 6.56
C GLN A 292 36.47 3.52 5.36
N GLY A 293 35.66 4.56 5.60
CA GLY A 293 35.19 5.48 4.56
C GLY A 293 34.50 4.75 3.40
N TYR A 294 34.86 5.10 2.16
CA TYR A 294 34.29 4.50 0.94
C TYR A 294 34.54 2.98 0.77
N LYS A 295 35.43 2.39 1.58
CA LYS A 295 35.73 0.95 1.56
C LYS A 295 34.99 0.16 2.64
N ALA A 296 34.12 0.82 3.42
CA ALA A 296 33.46 0.20 4.56
C ALA A 296 32.48 -0.91 4.15
N ILE A 297 32.45 -2.00 4.90
CA ILE A 297 31.43 -3.04 4.82
C ILE A 297 31.05 -3.44 6.24
N ASN A 298 29.75 -3.47 6.54
CA ASN A 298 29.29 -3.96 7.84
C ASN A 298 28.82 -5.43 7.80
N LYS A 299 28.50 -5.98 8.97
CA LYS A 299 28.04 -7.37 9.14
C LYS A 299 26.75 -7.71 8.37
N ARG A 300 25.94 -6.71 7.99
CA ARG A 300 24.71 -6.85 7.19
C ARG A 300 24.97 -6.72 5.68
N GLY A 301 26.22 -6.61 5.26
CA GLY A 301 26.60 -6.48 3.86
C GLY A 301 26.28 -5.11 3.26
N CYS A 302 26.07 -4.07 4.07
CA CYS A 302 25.89 -2.73 3.52
C CYS A 302 27.25 -2.11 3.15
N LEU A 303 27.28 -1.41 2.03
CA LEU A 303 28.50 -1.09 1.29
C LEU A 303 28.82 0.40 1.35
N GLY A 304 30.10 0.71 1.48
CA GLY A 304 30.66 2.03 1.21
C GLY A 304 30.51 3.05 2.33
N LEU A 305 30.87 4.31 2.05
CA LEU A 305 30.87 5.42 3.00
C LEU A 305 29.49 5.62 3.61
N TYR A 306 28.46 5.49 2.78
CA TYR A 306 27.07 5.67 3.19
C TYR A 306 26.39 4.37 3.59
N GLN A 307 27.09 3.23 3.63
CA GLN A 307 26.52 1.96 4.08
C GLN A 307 25.21 1.61 3.34
N LEU A 308 25.23 1.66 2.01
CA LEU A 308 24.10 1.32 1.14
C LEU A 308 23.82 -0.20 1.26
N CYS A 309 22.69 -0.56 1.86
CA CYS A 309 22.27 -1.95 2.07
C CYS A 309 21.55 -2.54 0.84
N LYS A 310 21.24 -3.84 0.86
CA LYS A 310 20.51 -4.54 -0.23
C LYS A 310 19.28 -3.74 -0.69
N ASP A 311 18.40 -3.37 0.24
CA ASP A 311 17.15 -2.65 -0.07
C ASP A 311 17.42 -1.29 -0.75
N ALA A 312 18.51 -0.60 -0.40
CA ALA A 312 18.90 0.65 -1.05
C ALA A 312 19.37 0.41 -2.49
N LEU A 313 20.17 -0.65 -2.71
CA LEU A 313 20.62 -1.03 -4.04
C LEU A 313 19.45 -1.51 -4.92
N GLU A 314 18.46 -2.21 -4.36
CA GLU A 314 17.23 -2.59 -5.04
C GLU A 314 16.36 -1.38 -5.39
N ALA A 315 16.15 -0.47 -4.45
CA ALA A 315 15.41 0.78 -4.67
C ALA A 315 16.03 1.63 -5.79
N LEU A 316 17.36 1.60 -5.91
CA LEU A 316 18.11 2.25 -6.98
C LEU A 316 18.15 1.44 -8.30
N LYS A 317 17.57 0.25 -8.32
CA LYS A 317 17.57 -0.71 -9.44
C LYS A 317 18.98 -1.16 -9.83
N LEU A 318 19.90 -1.20 -8.88
CA LEU A 318 21.26 -1.74 -9.05
C LEU A 318 21.31 -3.24 -8.75
N LYS A 319 20.43 -3.69 -7.85
CA LYS A 319 20.13 -5.11 -7.63
C LYS A 319 18.68 -5.41 -7.95
N ASP A 320 18.40 -6.64 -8.37
CA ASP A 320 17.05 -7.18 -8.44
C ASP A 320 16.63 -7.79 -7.10
N GLU A 321 15.40 -8.29 -7.01
CA GLU A 321 14.81 -8.91 -5.81
C GLU A 321 15.60 -10.13 -5.31
N ASN A 322 16.31 -10.81 -6.22
CA ASN A 322 17.18 -11.94 -5.91
C ASN A 322 18.57 -11.49 -5.42
N GLY A 323 18.82 -10.18 -5.34
CA GLY A 323 20.09 -9.59 -4.95
C GLY A 323 21.17 -9.64 -6.03
N GLN A 324 20.82 -9.99 -7.27
CA GLN A 324 21.73 -10.02 -8.41
C GLN A 324 21.90 -8.64 -9.03
N LEU A 325 23.09 -8.33 -9.55
CA LEU A 325 23.34 -7.05 -10.20
C LEU A 325 22.55 -6.93 -11.50
N THR A 326 21.86 -5.80 -11.66
CA THR A 326 21.11 -5.48 -12.87
C THR A 326 22.03 -4.98 -13.99
N GLN A 327 21.49 -4.83 -15.20
CA GLN A 327 22.22 -4.19 -16.30
C GLN A 327 22.62 -2.75 -15.96
N LYS A 328 21.75 -2.00 -15.27
CA LYS A 328 22.02 -0.64 -14.82
C LYS A 328 23.28 -0.56 -13.95
N ALA A 329 23.50 -1.53 -13.05
CA ALA A 329 24.70 -1.57 -12.24
C ALA A 329 25.97 -1.81 -13.09
N ARG A 330 25.90 -2.74 -14.04
CA ARG A 330 27.01 -3.01 -14.97
C ARG A 330 27.35 -1.81 -15.84
N ASP A 331 26.34 -1.08 -16.30
CA ASP A 331 26.53 0.15 -17.10
C ASP A 331 27.24 1.26 -16.30
N LEU A 332 27.07 1.27 -14.96
CA LEU A 332 27.81 2.15 -14.06
C LEU A 332 29.23 1.64 -13.75
N GLY A 333 29.59 0.45 -14.23
CA GLY A 333 30.87 -0.20 -14.00
C GLY A 333 30.95 -1.01 -12.71
N ILE A 334 29.80 -1.37 -12.10
CA ILE A 334 29.74 -2.24 -10.94
C ILE A 334 29.65 -3.68 -11.43
N SER A 335 30.69 -4.47 -11.19
CA SER A 335 30.78 -5.89 -11.59
C SER A 335 30.45 -6.85 -10.45
N ASP A 336 30.70 -6.43 -9.21
CA ASP A 336 30.31 -7.09 -7.97
C ASP A 336 30.22 -6.06 -6.82
N ASP A 337 29.79 -6.49 -5.64
CA ASP A 337 29.69 -5.61 -4.46
C ASP A 337 31.05 -4.99 -4.06
N LYS A 338 32.16 -5.68 -4.33
CA LYS A 338 33.52 -5.20 -4.01
C LYS A 338 33.95 -4.07 -4.93
N SER A 339 33.55 -4.11 -6.20
CA SER A 339 33.87 -3.08 -7.19
C SER A 339 33.26 -1.74 -6.82
N LEU A 340 32.08 -1.71 -6.18
CA LEU A 340 31.46 -0.47 -5.70
C LEU A 340 32.28 0.22 -4.59
N ILE A 341 33.09 -0.55 -3.84
CA ILE A 341 33.84 -0.09 -2.66
C ILE A 341 35.35 -0.22 -2.84
N ASP A 342 35.83 -0.29 -4.09
CA ASP A 342 37.26 -0.43 -4.39
C ASP A 342 38.10 0.80 -3.93
N GLY A 343 37.42 1.91 -3.65
CA GLY A 343 37.96 3.19 -3.21
C GLY A 343 38.61 4.01 -4.31
N SER A 344 38.43 3.63 -5.57
CA SER A 344 38.79 4.45 -6.72
C SER A 344 38.02 5.76 -6.70
N GLU A 345 38.60 6.84 -7.25
CA GLU A 345 37.93 8.14 -7.31
C GLU A 345 36.57 8.07 -8.03
N LYS A 346 36.51 7.28 -9.12
CA LYS A 346 35.27 7.00 -9.85
C LYS A 346 34.20 6.39 -8.94
N MET A 347 34.55 5.36 -8.16
CA MET A 347 33.58 4.67 -7.30
C MET A 347 33.21 5.48 -6.06
N ASN A 348 34.13 6.28 -5.52
CA ASN A 348 33.83 7.21 -4.43
C ASN A 348 32.78 8.23 -4.88
N LYS A 349 32.99 8.84 -6.06
CA LYS A 349 32.02 9.76 -6.65
C LYS A 349 30.69 9.08 -6.94
N LEU A 350 30.71 7.85 -7.47
CA LEU A 350 29.50 7.07 -7.72
C LEU A 350 28.74 6.82 -6.41
N GLN A 351 29.41 6.46 -5.31
CA GLN A 351 28.75 6.29 -4.01
C GLN A 351 28.05 7.57 -3.54
N ASP A 352 28.64 8.75 -3.73
CA ASP A 352 27.99 10.04 -3.42
C ASP A 352 26.71 10.25 -4.25
N GLU A 353 26.78 9.97 -5.55
CA GLU A 353 25.65 10.09 -6.47
C GLU A 353 24.53 9.09 -6.13
N LEU A 354 24.88 7.85 -5.79
CA LEU A 354 23.93 6.82 -5.37
C LEU A 354 23.25 7.16 -4.05
N PHE A 355 24.00 7.69 -3.09
CA PHE A 355 23.43 8.15 -1.81
C PHE A 355 22.45 9.30 -2.01
N GLU A 356 22.78 10.25 -2.88
CA GLU A 356 21.88 11.35 -3.22
C GLU A 356 20.61 10.86 -3.92
N ALA A 357 20.74 9.96 -4.90
CA ALA A 357 19.60 9.34 -5.55
C ALA A 357 18.71 8.56 -4.57
N TYR A 358 19.32 7.82 -3.64
CA TYR A 358 18.56 7.05 -2.64
C TYR A 358 17.84 7.95 -1.64
N SER A 359 18.47 9.06 -1.22
CA SER A 359 17.83 10.05 -0.36
C SER A 359 16.55 10.62 -1.00
N ARG A 360 16.52 10.79 -2.33
CA ARG A 360 15.31 11.20 -3.08
C ARG A 360 14.23 10.12 -3.10
N VAL A 361 14.61 8.83 -3.16
CA VAL A 361 13.65 7.73 -3.04
C VAL A 361 12.99 7.76 -1.65
N LEU A 362 13.80 7.86 -0.59
CA LEU A 362 13.33 7.96 0.79
C LEU A 362 12.41 9.16 1.00
N GLU A 363 12.75 10.32 0.44
CA GLU A 363 11.88 11.50 0.45
C GLU A 363 10.53 11.21 -0.21
N SER A 364 10.54 10.62 -1.41
CA SER A 364 9.32 10.28 -2.14
C SER A 364 8.44 9.33 -1.33
N GLU A 365 9.03 8.31 -0.72
CA GLU A 365 8.31 7.39 0.17
C GLU A 365 7.75 8.09 1.41
N ALA A 366 8.53 8.97 2.04
CA ALA A 366 8.09 9.74 3.20
C ALA A 366 6.91 10.66 2.86
N LYS A 367 6.95 11.30 1.69
CA LYS A 367 5.84 12.12 1.16
C LYS A 367 4.60 11.26 0.86
N GLY A 368 4.76 10.14 0.16
CA GLY A 368 3.67 9.21 -0.14
C GLY A 368 3.01 8.63 1.11
N LYS A 369 3.75 8.51 2.21
CA LYS A 369 3.24 8.08 3.52
C LYS A 369 2.72 9.23 4.40
N GLY A 370 2.72 10.47 3.91
CA GLY A 370 2.27 11.65 4.65
C GLY A 370 3.13 12.03 5.87
N LEU A 371 4.37 11.53 5.97
CA LEU A 371 5.22 11.73 7.15
C LEU A 371 5.67 13.18 7.32
N TYR A 372 5.84 13.92 6.22
CA TYR A 372 6.17 15.35 6.26
C TYR A 372 5.08 16.16 6.95
N VAL A 373 3.86 16.11 6.42
CA VAL A 373 2.70 16.84 6.97
C VAL A 373 2.38 16.38 8.39
N LYS A 374 2.46 15.06 8.65
CA LYS A 374 2.11 14.53 9.96
C LYS A 374 3.12 14.91 11.05
N TYR A 375 4.42 14.89 10.73
CA TYR A 375 5.47 14.97 11.74
C TYR A 375 6.52 16.06 11.50
N VAL A 376 7.04 16.22 10.28
CA VAL A 376 8.11 17.22 10.02
C VAL A 376 7.58 18.65 10.19
N ASP A 377 6.41 18.97 9.64
CA ASP A 377 5.82 20.31 9.71
C ASP A 377 5.46 20.70 11.15
N LYS A 378 5.13 19.70 12.00
CA LYS A 378 4.86 19.91 13.43
C LYS A 378 6.13 19.96 14.27
N SER A 379 7.24 19.46 13.74
CA SER A 379 8.56 19.37 14.36
C SER A 379 8.52 18.96 15.85
N PRO A 380 7.93 17.79 16.19
CA PRO A 380 7.86 17.33 17.57
C PRO A 380 9.27 17.20 18.15
N THR A 381 9.37 17.46 19.45
CA THR A 381 10.60 17.23 20.21
C THR A 381 10.57 15.81 20.77
N ILE A 382 11.53 14.99 20.34
CA ILE A 382 11.71 13.62 20.78
C ILE A 382 12.67 13.61 21.98
N VAL A 383 12.22 13.05 23.09
CA VAL A 383 13.06 12.74 24.26
C VAL A 383 13.59 11.31 24.07
N GLY A 384 14.71 11.23 23.36
CA GLY A 384 15.42 9.99 23.04
C GLY A 384 16.20 9.41 24.22
N ALA A 385 16.68 8.18 24.07
CA ALA A 385 17.52 7.51 25.05
C ALA A 385 18.82 8.29 25.36
N ASN A 386 19.41 8.91 24.35
CA ASN A 386 20.70 9.62 24.46
C ASN A 386 20.57 11.15 24.40
N GLY A 387 19.37 11.71 24.54
CA GLY A 387 19.16 13.16 24.53
C GLY A 387 17.88 13.58 23.82
N THR A 388 17.69 14.89 23.71
CA THR A 388 16.48 15.49 23.14
C THR A 388 16.79 16.12 21.79
N PHE A 389 15.93 15.90 20.80
CA PHE A 389 16.09 16.48 19.47
C PHE A 389 14.75 16.80 18.81
N LYS A 390 14.75 17.73 17.85
CA LYS A 390 13.56 18.01 17.04
C LYS A 390 13.53 17.09 15.82
N LEU A 391 12.35 16.59 15.46
CA LEU A 391 12.19 15.89 14.20
C LEU A 391 12.18 16.91 13.05
N THR A 392 13.27 16.92 12.28
CA THR A 392 13.46 17.72 11.07
C THR A 392 13.39 16.84 9.82
N GLU A 393 13.40 17.44 8.63
CA GLU A 393 13.52 16.69 7.37
C GLU A 393 14.80 15.84 7.35
N ALA A 394 15.93 16.41 7.76
CA ALA A 394 17.22 15.73 7.86
C ALA A 394 17.14 14.50 8.78
N ALA A 395 16.56 14.67 9.97
CA ALA A 395 16.33 13.57 10.90
C ALA A 395 15.45 12.48 10.28
N LEU A 396 14.35 12.86 9.61
CA LEU A 396 13.43 11.91 8.99
C LEU A 396 14.15 11.04 7.94
N ILE A 397 14.86 11.67 7.00
CA ILE A 397 15.59 10.95 5.94
C ILE A 397 16.69 10.06 6.55
N ALA A 398 17.43 10.57 7.54
CA ALA A 398 18.43 9.79 8.26
C ALA A 398 17.86 8.54 8.94
N GLY A 399 16.65 8.62 9.51
CA GLY A 399 15.96 7.48 10.10
C GLY A 399 15.67 6.37 9.09
N GLY A 400 15.21 6.73 7.89
CA GLY A 400 14.88 5.76 6.83
C GLY A 400 16.08 5.18 6.09
N HIS A 401 17.28 5.74 6.27
CA HIS A 401 18.48 5.38 5.51
C HIS A 401 18.83 3.88 5.51
N ARG A 402 18.70 3.18 6.64
CA ARG A 402 19.01 1.74 6.72
C ARG A 402 17.83 0.80 6.77
N TRP A 403 16.67 1.30 7.20
CA TRP A 403 15.50 0.48 7.50
C TRP A 403 14.27 0.87 6.65
N GLY A 404 14.44 1.80 5.71
CA GLY A 404 13.39 2.34 4.86
C GLY A 404 12.38 3.22 5.60
N MET A 405 11.49 3.85 4.84
CA MET A 405 10.45 4.71 5.42
C MET A 405 9.29 3.93 6.03
N GLY A 406 9.15 2.65 5.70
CA GLY A 406 8.18 1.76 6.34
C GLY A 406 8.46 1.59 7.83
N MET A 407 9.69 1.19 8.20
CA MET A 407 10.07 1.01 9.60
C MET A 407 10.15 2.35 10.34
N THR A 408 10.64 3.39 9.68
CA THR A 408 10.66 4.75 10.24
C THR A 408 9.27 5.26 10.59
N SER A 409 8.27 4.99 9.75
CA SER A 409 6.87 5.31 10.06
C SER A 409 6.34 4.53 11.28
N ARG A 410 6.72 3.25 11.44
CA ARG A 410 6.38 2.46 12.63
C ARG A 410 7.01 3.06 13.90
N TYR A 411 8.28 3.44 13.84
CA TYR A 411 8.97 4.14 14.93
C TYR A 411 8.26 5.44 15.30
N LEU A 412 7.94 6.32 14.33
CA LEU A 412 7.28 7.58 14.62
C LEU A 412 5.86 7.42 15.21
N ARG A 413 5.10 6.40 14.76
CA ARG A 413 3.80 6.05 15.38
C ARG A 413 3.96 5.57 16.81
N HIS A 414 4.97 4.75 17.08
CA HIS A 414 5.31 4.34 18.44
C HIS A 414 5.64 5.56 19.30
N MET A 415 6.51 6.45 18.82
CA MET A 415 6.87 7.69 19.51
C MET A 415 5.64 8.54 19.81
N GLU A 416 4.73 8.73 18.86
CA GLU A 416 3.47 9.45 19.09
C GLU A 416 2.62 8.80 20.21
N LYS A 417 2.50 7.47 20.21
CA LYS A 417 1.76 6.71 21.23
C LYS A 417 2.36 6.85 22.63
N VAL A 418 3.69 6.95 22.74
CA VAL A 418 4.41 7.07 24.01
C VAL A 418 4.73 8.52 24.39
N GLY A 419 4.04 9.48 23.77
CA GLY A 419 4.17 10.90 24.11
C GLY A 419 5.54 11.50 23.75
N TRP A 420 6.15 11.01 22.68
CA TRP A 420 7.47 11.44 22.17
C TRP A 420 8.62 11.24 23.16
N ASN A 421 8.52 10.25 24.06
CA ASN A 421 9.53 9.93 25.07
C ASN A 421 9.89 8.43 25.10
N SER A 422 11.01 8.08 24.49
CA SER A 422 11.56 6.71 24.48
C SER A 422 12.53 6.44 25.62
N LYS A 423 13.06 7.49 26.29
CA LYS A 423 14.05 7.33 27.37
C LYS A 423 13.60 6.38 28.49
N ASN A 424 12.31 6.41 28.81
CA ASN A 424 11.71 5.59 29.87
C ASN A 424 10.68 4.59 29.33
N THR A 425 10.60 4.43 28.01
CA THR A 425 9.60 3.56 27.38
C THR A 425 10.33 2.51 26.55
N PRO A 426 10.24 1.23 26.92
CA PRO A 426 10.89 0.19 26.14
C PRO A 426 10.30 0.14 24.74
N PHE A 427 11.15 -0.01 23.74
CA PHE A 427 10.70 -0.34 22.40
C PHE A 427 10.11 -1.75 22.36
N PRO A 428 9.17 -2.04 21.46
CA PRO A 428 8.68 -3.40 21.27
C PRO A 428 9.83 -4.34 20.91
N ASP A 429 9.92 -5.50 21.56
CA ASP A 429 11.04 -6.44 21.42
C ASP A 429 11.33 -6.80 19.95
N GLU A 430 10.29 -6.97 19.13
CA GLU A 430 10.39 -7.26 17.69
C GLU A 430 11.12 -6.16 16.90
N TYR A 431 11.03 -4.91 17.35
CA TYR A 431 11.55 -3.74 16.63
C TYR A 431 12.64 -2.98 17.38
N ALA A 432 13.07 -3.44 18.56
CA ALA A 432 13.97 -2.70 19.44
C ALA A 432 15.26 -2.28 18.73
N GLU A 433 15.95 -3.21 18.07
CA GLU A 433 17.19 -2.91 17.32
C GLU A 433 16.95 -1.86 16.21
N ALA A 434 15.85 -1.99 15.47
CA ALA A 434 15.52 -1.08 14.39
C ALA A 434 15.20 0.33 14.93
N PHE A 435 14.39 0.41 16.00
CA PHE A 435 13.99 1.68 16.61
C PHE A 435 15.17 2.40 17.25
N GLU A 436 16.04 1.71 17.98
CA GLU A 436 17.27 2.28 18.52
C GLU A 436 18.16 2.84 17.41
N ALA A 437 18.34 2.09 16.33
CA ALA A 437 19.17 2.50 15.22
C ALA A 437 18.55 3.69 14.43
N ILE A 438 17.23 3.73 14.29
CA ILE A 438 16.50 4.85 13.69
C ILE A 438 16.67 6.10 14.56
N GLU A 439 16.34 6.01 15.86
CA GLU A 439 16.42 7.13 16.80
C GLU A 439 17.83 7.72 16.84
N LYS A 440 18.85 6.85 16.96
CA LYS A 440 20.25 7.29 16.99
C LYS A 440 20.62 8.11 15.75
N ARG A 441 20.18 7.70 14.55
CA ARG A 441 20.44 8.46 13.31
C ARG A 441 19.69 9.78 13.30
N MET A 442 18.41 9.76 13.66
CA MET A 442 17.61 10.98 13.74
C MET A 442 18.26 12.01 14.66
N GLN A 443 18.72 11.54 15.83
CA GLN A 443 19.41 12.38 16.81
C GLN A 443 20.75 12.93 16.28
N LEU A 444 21.54 12.13 15.56
CA LEU A 444 22.85 12.59 15.07
C LEU A 444 22.75 13.59 13.91
N LEU A 445 21.61 13.64 13.21
CA LEU A 445 21.46 14.40 11.97
C LEU A 445 20.37 15.48 12.03
N HIS A 446 19.75 15.70 13.20
CA HIS A 446 18.61 16.63 13.30
C HIS A 446 18.96 18.10 13.04
N ASP A 447 20.20 18.51 13.34
CA ASP A 447 20.71 19.88 13.23
C ASP A 447 21.49 20.12 11.94
N VAL A 448 21.55 19.12 11.06
CA VAL A 448 22.23 19.19 9.78
C VAL A 448 21.25 19.63 8.70
N GLU A 449 21.64 20.64 7.93
CA GLU A 449 20.83 21.13 6.82
C GLU A 449 20.76 20.09 5.69
N TYR A 450 19.56 19.59 5.38
CA TYR A 450 19.38 18.55 4.36
C TYR A 450 19.45 19.08 2.93
N ARG A 451 18.86 20.26 2.67
CA ARG A 451 18.82 20.92 1.35
C ARG A 451 19.50 22.27 1.40
N ALA A 452 20.13 22.67 0.30
CA ALA A 452 20.51 24.06 0.13
C ALA A 452 19.24 24.94 0.14
N PRO A 453 19.29 26.14 0.73
CA PRO A 453 18.17 27.07 0.67
C PRO A 453 17.88 27.37 -0.81
N GLU A 454 16.60 27.31 -1.20
CA GLU A 454 16.19 27.72 -2.54
C GLU A 454 16.65 29.18 -2.75
N ALA A 455 17.37 29.42 -3.83
CA ALA A 455 17.78 30.77 -4.21
C ALA A 455 16.49 31.58 -4.44
N LYS A 456 16.23 32.54 -3.55
CA LYS A 456 15.04 33.38 -3.56
C LYS A 456 15.02 34.36 -4.72
#